data_AF-A0A290WYI9-F1
#
_entry.id   AF-A0A290WYI9-F1
#
_cell.length_a   1.000
_cell.length_b   1.000
_cell.length_c   1.000
_cell.angle_alpha   90.00
_cell.angle_beta   90.00
_cell.angle_gamma   90.00
#
_symmetry.space_group_name_H-M   'P 1'
#
loop_
_entity.id
_entity.type
_entity.pdbx_description
1 polymer ?
#
loop_
_entity_poly.entity_id
_entity_poly.type
_entity_poly.pdbx_seq_one_letter_code
_entity_poly.pdbx_strand_id
1 'polypeptide(L)'
;MNIELGDKPQDESEAALFAALPSDFPRPTNLGAVSGAQAKFSMTRYQGRFYSPGCTPPELLERWNNCEDLAQQLSVKSLESKAGARSHMSETEILDQYLPRLIATGWVSEPEAKWVMRRTAELVGWQVPPSAFP
;
A
#
# COMPACT_ATOMS: atom_id res chain seq x y z
N MET A 1 6.95 27.11 -38.54
CA MET A 1 8.15 26.54 -37.89
C MET A 1 7.68 25.92 -36.60
N ASN A 2 7.88 24.61 -36.46
CA ASN A 2 7.17 23.77 -35.52
C ASN A 2 7.68 23.98 -34.09
N ILE A 3 6.74 23.87 -33.15
CA ILE A 3 6.93 24.03 -31.72
C ILE A 3 7.72 22.83 -31.19
N GLU A 4 8.97 23.07 -30.79
CA GLU A 4 9.71 22.16 -29.92
C GLU A 4 9.25 22.38 -28.47
N LEU A 5 8.19 21.67 -28.05
CA LEU A 5 7.91 21.50 -26.63
C LEU A 5 8.52 20.17 -26.20
N GLY A 6 9.69 20.25 -25.59
CA GLY A 6 10.40 19.10 -25.04
C GLY A 6 9.59 18.42 -23.92
N ASP A 7 8.97 17.30 -24.26
CA ASP A 7 8.30 16.36 -23.34
C ASP A 7 9.31 15.38 -22.71
N LYS A 8 10.42 15.86 -22.14
CA LYS A 8 11.52 14.97 -21.68
C LYS A 8 12.25 15.35 -20.38
N PRO A 9 11.55 15.85 -19.34
CA PRO A 9 12.02 15.64 -17.97
C PRO A 9 10.97 15.09 -16.99
N GLN A 10 9.71 14.93 -17.41
CA GLN A 10 8.58 14.65 -16.51
C GLN A 10 8.30 13.14 -16.39
N ASP A 11 8.29 12.43 -17.52
CA ASP A 11 8.11 10.98 -17.58
C ASP A 11 9.17 10.21 -16.78
N GLU A 12 10.41 10.70 -16.76
CA GLU A 12 11.51 10.10 -16.01
C GLU A 12 11.28 10.20 -14.49
N SER A 13 10.68 11.30 -14.01
CA SER A 13 10.38 11.49 -12.59
C SER A 13 9.23 10.61 -12.10
N GLU A 14 8.17 10.46 -12.89
CA GLU A 14 7.07 9.54 -12.57
C GLU A 14 7.52 8.09 -12.66
N ALA A 15 8.31 7.74 -13.67
CA ALA A 15 8.89 6.41 -13.81
C ALA A 15 9.80 6.06 -12.63
N ALA A 16 10.60 7.01 -12.14
CA ALA A 16 11.43 6.82 -10.95
C ALA A 16 10.58 6.60 -9.68
N LEU A 17 9.49 7.34 -9.51
CA LEU A 17 8.55 7.14 -8.39
C LEU A 17 7.86 5.77 -8.46
N PHE A 18 7.44 5.33 -9.65
CA PHE A 18 6.88 3.99 -9.82
C PHE A 18 7.92 2.88 -9.66
N ALA A 19 9.17 3.11 -10.06
CA ALA A 19 10.26 2.16 -9.86
C ALA A 19 10.66 2.01 -8.38
N ALA A 20 10.45 3.06 -7.57
CA ALA A 20 10.65 3.00 -6.13
C ALA A 20 9.56 2.20 -5.39
N LEU A 21 8.38 2.02 -6.01
CA LEU A 21 7.29 1.25 -5.42
C LEU A 21 7.49 -0.25 -5.64
N PRO A 22 7.28 -1.08 -4.61
CA PRO A 22 7.27 -2.52 -4.80
C PRO A 22 6.12 -2.91 -5.76
N SER A 23 6.43 -3.77 -6.73
CA SER A 23 5.47 -4.22 -7.74
C SER A 23 4.24 -4.92 -7.17
N ASP A 24 4.34 -5.39 -5.92
CA ASP A 24 3.32 -6.11 -5.20
C ASP A 24 2.44 -5.21 -4.29
N PHE A 25 2.73 -3.91 -4.22
CA PHE A 25 1.92 -2.97 -3.44
C PHE A 25 0.52 -2.81 -4.05
N PRO A 26 -0.57 -2.99 -3.26
CA PRO A 26 -1.93 -2.93 -3.77
C PRO A 26 -2.26 -1.51 -4.22
N ARG A 27 -2.86 -1.40 -5.41
CA ARG A 27 -3.34 -0.12 -5.94
C ARG A 27 -4.79 0.11 -5.49
N PRO A 28 -5.13 1.30 -4.97
CA PRO A 28 -6.49 1.57 -4.50
C PRO A 28 -7.48 1.50 -5.67
N THR A 29 -8.44 0.60 -5.56
CA THR A 29 -9.53 0.47 -6.54
C THR A 29 -10.64 1.46 -6.21
N ASN A 30 -10.45 2.73 -6.57
CA ASN A 30 -11.53 3.72 -6.45
C ASN A 30 -12.52 3.56 -7.61
N LEU A 31 -13.58 2.78 -7.39
CA LEU A 31 -14.76 2.75 -8.27
C LEU A 31 -15.57 4.04 -8.04
N GLY A 32 -15.14 5.14 -8.66
CA GLY A 32 -15.85 6.41 -8.57
C GLY A 32 -17.21 6.34 -9.27
N ALA A 33 -18.28 6.02 -8.54
CA ALA A 33 -19.64 6.21 -9.02
C ALA A 33 -20.06 7.66 -8.80
N VAL A 34 -20.07 8.47 -9.86
CA VAL A 34 -20.58 9.85 -9.81
C VAL A 34 -22.01 9.88 -10.30
N SER A 35 -22.94 10.42 -9.50
CA SER A 35 -24.36 10.50 -9.84
C SER A 35 -24.59 11.21 -11.20
N GLY A 36 -25.33 10.55 -12.09
CA GLY A 36 -25.74 11.07 -13.40
C GLY A 36 -26.14 9.95 -14.38
N ALA A 37 -26.96 10.27 -15.38
CA ALA A 37 -27.43 9.32 -16.39
C ALA A 37 -26.35 8.87 -17.42
N GLN A 38 -25.09 9.26 -17.22
CA GLN A 38 -23.95 8.99 -18.11
C GLN A 38 -22.79 8.45 -17.26
N ALA A 39 -22.07 7.45 -17.76
CA ALA A 39 -20.88 6.93 -17.10
C ALA A 39 -19.82 8.04 -17.01
N LYS A 40 -19.61 8.58 -15.81
CA LYS A 40 -18.61 9.61 -15.53
C LYS A 40 -17.40 8.92 -14.91
N PHE A 41 -16.31 8.81 -15.66
CA PHE A 41 -15.03 8.35 -15.13
C PHE A 41 -14.43 9.45 -14.25
N SER A 42 -14.27 9.16 -12.96
CA SER A 42 -13.51 10.03 -12.05
C SER A 42 -12.03 9.72 -12.23
N MET A 43 -11.27 10.70 -12.74
CA MET A 43 -9.83 10.60 -12.95
C MET A 43 -9.14 11.84 -12.37
N THR A 44 -8.03 11.62 -11.68
CA THR A 44 -7.13 12.66 -11.21
C THR A 44 -6.08 12.92 -12.29
N ARG A 45 -5.92 14.19 -12.71
CA ARG A 45 -4.87 14.57 -13.65
C ARG A 45 -3.59 14.92 -12.90
N TYR A 46 -2.50 14.20 -13.15
CA TYR A 46 -1.17 14.47 -12.60
C TYR A 46 -0.15 14.46 -13.74
N GLN A 47 0.66 15.52 -13.83
CA GLN A 47 1.68 15.72 -14.88
C GLN A 47 1.23 15.38 -16.32
N GLY A 48 0.00 15.76 -16.70
CA GLY A 48 -0.53 15.55 -18.05
C GLY A 48 -1.12 14.16 -18.31
N ARG A 49 -1.02 13.24 -17.34
CA ARG A 49 -1.63 11.90 -17.36
C ARG A 49 -2.87 11.84 -16.47
N PHE A 50 -3.76 10.92 -16.79
CA PHE A 50 -4.97 10.65 -16.01
C PHE A 50 -4.80 9.36 -15.22
N TYR A 51 -4.94 9.47 -13.90
CA TYR A 51 -4.86 8.36 -12.96
C TYR A 51 -6.22 8.14 -12.30
N SER A 52 -6.48 6.92 -11.82
CA SER A 52 -7.56 6.73 -10.84
C SER A 52 -7.27 7.57 -9.59
N PRO A 53 -8.30 8.06 -8.88
CA PRO A 53 -8.10 8.78 -7.63
C PRO A 53 -7.25 7.96 -6.65
N GLY A 54 -6.22 8.55 -6.04
CA GLY A 54 -5.30 7.84 -5.14
C GLY A 54 -4.26 6.95 -5.81
N CYS A 55 -4.21 6.91 -7.15
CA CYS A 55 -3.23 6.14 -7.92
C CYS A 55 -2.17 7.00 -8.61
N THR A 56 -2.06 8.30 -8.28
CA THR A 56 -0.96 9.10 -8.82
C THR A 56 0.37 8.65 -8.19
N PRO A 57 1.51 8.80 -8.90
CA PRO A 57 2.82 8.39 -8.37
C PRO A 57 3.14 8.94 -6.96
N PRO A 58 2.96 10.24 -6.65
CA PRO A 58 3.24 10.75 -5.31
C PRO A 58 2.25 10.24 -4.25
N GLU A 59 0.97 10.09 -4.59
CA GLU A 59 -0.03 9.53 -3.65
C GLU A 59 0.27 8.08 -3.29
N LEU A 60 0.69 7.26 -4.27
CA LEU A 60 1.08 5.88 -4.04
C LEU A 60 2.36 5.78 -3.22
N LEU A 61 3.35 6.64 -3.49
CA LEU A 61 4.58 6.68 -2.71
C LEU A 61 4.30 7.07 -1.24
N GLU A 62 3.43 8.05 -1.01
CA GLU A 62 3.03 8.44 0.34
C GLU A 62 2.30 7.31 1.06
N ARG A 63 1.33 6.66 0.39
CA ARG A 63 0.64 5.48 0.93
C ARG A 63 1.59 4.34 1.26
N TRP A 64 2.54 4.06 0.38
CA TRP A 64 3.55 3.04 0.61
C TRP A 64 4.43 3.39 1.82
N ASN A 65 4.92 4.63 1.94
CA ASN A 65 5.69 5.05 3.12
C ASN A 65 4.89 4.89 4.41
N ASN A 66 3.60 5.25 4.42
CA ASN A 66 2.73 5.05 5.57
C ASN A 66 2.56 3.56 5.91
N CYS A 67 2.39 2.70 4.90
CA CYS A 67 2.29 1.26 5.10
C CYS A 67 3.61 0.64 5.57
N GLU A 68 4.75 1.12 5.06
CA GLU A 68 6.08 0.67 5.47
C GLU A 68 6.38 1.05 6.93
N ASP A 69 6.04 2.28 7.34
CA ASP A 69 6.15 2.71 8.74
C ASP A 69 5.26 1.85 9.66
N LEU A 70 4.01 1.59 9.25
CA LEU A 70 3.12 0.67 9.98
C LEU A 70 3.72 -0.74 10.10
N ALA A 71 4.33 -1.26 9.04
CA ALA A 71 4.99 -2.57 9.07
C ALA A 71 6.19 -2.58 10.02
N GLN A 72 6.97 -1.51 10.06
CA GLN A 72 8.09 -1.35 11.02
C GLN A 72 7.60 -1.27 12.47
N GLN A 73 6.52 -0.53 12.74
CA GLN A 73 5.96 -0.48 14.09
C GLN A 73 5.38 -1.83 14.53
N LEU A 74 4.70 -2.54 13.62
CA LEU A 74 4.15 -3.86 13.88
C LEU A 74 5.23 -4.92 14.07
N SER A 75 6.37 -4.82 13.37
CA SER A 75 7.48 -5.77 13.51
C SER A 75 8.06 -5.71 14.93
N VAL A 76 8.31 -4.50 15.44
CA VAL A 76 8.75 -4.28 16.82
C VAL A 76 7.73 -4.83 17.82
N LYS A 77 6.45 -4.45 17.69
CA LYS A 77 5.40 -4.94 18.59
C LYS A 77 5.21 -6.44 18.56
N SER A 78 5.40 -7.06 17.40
CA SER A 78 5.28 -8.51 17.22
C SER A 78 6.42 -9.23 17.94
N LEU A 79 7.65 -8.75 17.80
CA LEU A 79 8.81 -9.27 18.52
C LEU A 79 8.65 -9.13 20.04
N GLU A 80 8.22 -7.96 20.52
CA GLU A 80 7.93 -7.72 21.95
C GLU A 80 6.85 -8.66 22.47
N SER A 81 5.77 -8.84 21.69
CA SER A 81 4.67 -9.73 22.07
C SER A 81 5.11 -11.20 22.12
N LYS A 82 5.97 -11.63 21.18
CA LYS A 82 6.55 -12.98 21.14
C LYS A 82 7.55 -13.21 22.27
N ALA A 83 8.25 -12.18 22.74
CA ALA A 83 9.16 -12.28 23.88
C ALA A 83 8.41 -12.32 25.23
N GLY A 84 7.24 -11.68 25.32
CA GLY A 84 6.48 -11.53 26.57
C GLY A 84 5.19 -12.34 26.64
N ALA A 85 4.06 -11.70 26.36
CA ALA A 85 2.73 -12.25 26.64
C ALA A 85 2.33 -13.44 25.75
N ARG A 86 2.96 -13.59 24.57
CA ARG A 86 2.58 -14.57 23.54
C ARG A 86 3.73 -15.51 23.18
N SER A 87 4.68 -15.75 24.10
CA SER A 87 5.82 -16.65 23.85
C SER A 87 5.40 -18.07 23.45
N HIS A 88 4.23 -18.51 23.94
CA HIS A 88 3.62 -19.82 23.65
C HIS A 88 2.89 -19.90 22.30
N MET A 89 2.62 -18.77 21.63
CA MET A 89 1.92 -18.74 20.33
C MET A 89 2.90 -18.80 19.17
N SER A 90 2.50 -19.41 18.06
CA SER A 90 3.29 -19.39 16.82
C SER A 90 3.36 -17.98 16.24
N GLU A 91 4.45 -17.67 15.55
CA GLU A 91 4.64 -16.38 14.87
C GLU A 91 3.49 -16.02 13.93
N THR A 92 2.99 -17.00 13.19
CA THR A 92 1.85 -16.85 12.27
C THR A 92 0.57 -16.48 12.99
N GLU A 93 0.29 -17.09 14.14
CA GLU A 93 -0.90 -16.79 14.98
C GLU A 93 -0.86 -15.38 15.55
N ILE A 94 0.33 -14.87 15.88
CA ILE A 94 0.50 -13.50 16.36
C ILE A 94 0.12 -12.52 15.26
N LEU A 95 0.65 -12.70 14.05
CA LEU A 95 0.36 -11.85 12.89
C LEU A 95 -1.11 -11.98 12.46
N ASP A 96 -1.67 -13.19 12.49
CA ASP A 96 -3.08 -13.44 12.15
C ASP A 96 -4.03 -12.66 13.06
N GLN A 97 -3.70 -12.49 14.33
CA GLN A 97 -4.48 -11.65 15.24
C GLN A 97 -4.32 -10.14 15.01
N TYR A 98 -3.18 -9.70 14.46
CA TYR A 98 -2.97 -8.28 14.16
C TYR A 98 -3.69 -7.84 12.89
N LEU A 99 -3.86 -8.73 11.90
CA LEU A 99 -4.56 -8.43 10.64
C LEU A 99 -5.98 -7.87 10.85
N PRO A 100 -6.92 -8.56 11.54
CA PRO A 100 -8.27 -8.04 11.73
C PRO A 100 -8.29 -6.77 12.57
N ARG A 101 -7.32 -6.58 13.48
CA ARG A 101 -7.18 -5.33 14.25
C ARG A 101 -6.77 -4.17 13.37
N LEU A 102 -5.81 -4.38 12.47
CA LEU A 102 -5.37 -3.38 11.50
C LEU A 102 -6.53 -2.98 10.58
N ILE A 103 -7.29 -3.95 10.07
CA ILE A 103 -8.49 -3.69 9.26
C ILE A 103 -9.54 -2.90 10.07
N ALA A 104 -9.78 -3.27 11.33
CA ALA A 104 -10.75 -2.59 12.18
C ALA A 104 -10.38 -1.14 12.52
N THR A 105 -9.11 -0.74 12.42
CA THR A 105 -8.71 0.67 12.60
C THR A 105 -9.22 1.58 11.47
N GLY A 106 -9.48 1.02 10.28
CA GLY A 106 -9.86 1.78 9.09
C GLY A 106 -8.73 2.67 8.52
N TRP A 107 -7.49 2.53 9.01
CA TRP A 107 -6.36 3.35 8.53
C TRP A 107 -5.89 2.95 7.13
N VAL A 108 -6.00 1.66 6.81
CA VAL A 108 -5.61 1.08 5.53
C VAL A 108 -6.73 0.18 5.02
N SER A 109 -6.82 0.02 3.71
CA SER A 109 -7.74 -0.93 3.09
C SER A 109 -7.32 -2.37 3.38
N GLU A 110 -8.24 -3.34 3.25
CA GLU A 110 -7.93 -4.76 3.44
C GLU A 110 -6.71 -5.25 2.63
N PRO A 111 -6.57 -4.96 1.32
CA PRO A 111 -5.39 -5.40 0.58
C PRO A 111 -4.10 -4.73 1.08
N GLU A 112 -4.16 -3.47 1.52
CA GLU A 112 -3.02 -2.77 2.15
C GLU A 112 -2.67 -3.42 3.49
N ALA A 113 -3.66 -3.77 4.32
CA ALA A 113 -3.44 -4.47 5.59
C ALA A 113 -2.76 -5.83 5.38
N LYS A 114 -3.21 -6.60 4.37
CA LYS A 114 -2.57 -7.87 3.97
C LYS A 114 -1.12 -7.63 3.52
N TRP A 115 -0.87 -6.59 2.73
CA TRP A 115 0.49 -6.21 2.33
C TRP A 115 1.38 -5.86 3.54
N VAL A 116 0.87 -5.06 4.47
CA VAL A 116 1.58 -4.69 5.71
C VAL A 116 1.93 -5.93 6.54
N MET A 117 1.04 -6.92 6.64
CA MET A 117 1.32 -8.16 7.38
C MET A 117 2.42 -9.00 6.71
N ARG A 118 2.43 -9.09 5.38
CA ARG A 118 3.50 -9.77 4.64
C ARG A 118 4.83 -9.06 4.85
N ARG A 119 4.83 -7.74 4.73
CA ARG A 119 6.01 -6.91 4.95
C ARG A 119 6.54 -7.03 6.37
N THR A 120 5.63 -7.04 7.36
CA THR A 120 5.97 -7.27 8.76
C THR A 120 6.65 -8.62 8.94
N ALA A 121 6.07 -9.70 8.37
CA ALA A 121 6.64 -11.04 8.44
C ALA A 121 8.06 -11.11 7.85
N GLU A 122 8.29 -10.46 6.71
CA GLU A 122 9.63 -10.34 6.12
C GLU A 122 10.62 -9.62 7.04
N LEU A 123 10.22 -8.51 7.66
CA LEU A 123 11.07 -7.70 8.55
C LEU A 123 11.49 -8.46 9.82
N VAL A 124 10.60 -9.28 10.38
CA VAL A 124 10.90 -10.09 11.58
C VAL A 124 11.47 -11.48 11.23
N GLY A 125 11.53 -11.84 9.95
CA GLY A 125 11.99 -13.15 9.47
C GLY A 125 11.02 -14.30 9.79
N TRP A 126 9.72 -14.03 9.88
CA TRP A 126 8.68 -15.02 10.19
C TRP A 126 7.99 -15.53 8.93
N GLN A 127 7.25 -16.63 9.08
CA GLN A 127 6.39 -17.13 8.01
C GLN A 127 5.18 -16.20 7.81
N VAL A 128 4.84 -15.95 6.56
CA VAL A 128 3.65 -15.18 6.18
C VAL A 128 2.39 -15.95 6.60
N PRO A 129 1.46 -15.33 7.35
CA PRO A 129 0.22 -16.00 7.71
C PRO A 129 -0.68 -16.20 6.49
N PRO A 130 -1.46 -17.29 6.42
CA PRO A 130 -2.30 -17.60 5.26
C PRO A 130 -3.37 -16.53 5.00
N SER A 131 -3.78 -15.80 6.04
CA SER A 131 -4.74 -14.70 5.96
C SER A 131 -4.19 -13.44 5.26
N ALA A 132 -2.87 -13.31 5.14
CA ALA A 132 -2.21 -12.21 4.46
C ALA A 132 -1.91 -12.48 2.97
N PHE A 133 -2.25 -13.66 2.46
CA PHE A 133 -2.22 -13.92 1.02
C PHE A 133 -3.32 -13.10 0.30
N PRO A 134 -3.02 -12.62 -0.93
CA PRO A 134 -3.97 -11.84 -1.73
C PRO A 134 -5.27 -12.60 -1.99
#